data_AF-A0A423SAC4-F1
#
_entry.id   AF-A0A423SAC4-F1
#
_cell.length_a   1.000
_cell.length_b   1.000
_cell.length_c   1.000
_cell.angle_alpha   90.00
_cell.angle_beta   90.00
_cell.angle_gamma   90.00
#
_symmetry.space_group_name_H-M   'P 1'
#
loop_
_entity.id
_entity.type
_entity.pdbx_description
1 polymer ?
#
loop_
_entity_poly.entity_id
_entity_poly.type
_entity_poly.pdbx_seq_one_letter_code
_entity_poly.pdbx_strand_id
1 'polypeptide(L)'
;MASPADSLSDAEAAGKERGKWSHKCDYLLTMTGYAVGLSNVWRFPYLCYIHGGGAFLVPYLLMLVLVGFPLFFLETSVGLGMTSVAVNMVTLTYYTVLVSFPVLFLAYSFTWDLPWDSCENSWNSANCTIGRPSEGADMGGGVSSAEEFFQ
;
A
#
# COMPACT_ATOMS: atom_id res chain seq x y z
N MET A 1 32.61 18.54 -44.46
CA MET A 1 32.89 18.57 -43.01
C MET A 1 31.59 19.00 -42.34
N ALA A 2 30.88 18.06 -41.70
CA ALA A 2 29.68 18.38 -40.91
C ALA A 2 30.11 19.17 -39.67
N SER A 3 29.36 20.22 -39.32
CA SER A 3 29.66 21.09 -38.19
C SER A 3 29.26 20.39 -36.88
N PRO A 4 30.05 20.47 -35.80
CA PRO A 4 29.76 19.82 -34.51
C PRO A 4 28.45 20.28 -33.81
N ALA A 5 27.74 21.26 -34.38
CA ALA A 5 26.45 21.74 -33.90
C ALA A 5 25.26 20.82 -34.26
N ASP A 6 25.33 20.10 -35.39
CA ASP A 6 24.21 19.23 -35.83
C ASP A 6 24.09 17.99 -34.93
N SER A 7 25.22 17.39 -34.51
CA SER A 7 25.24 16.23 -33.61
C SER A 7 24.72 16.51 -32.19
N LEU A 8 24.78 17.77 -31.73
CA LEU A 8 24.21 18.18 -30.44
C LEU A 8 22.69 18.34 -30.56
N SER A 9 22.19 18.89 -31.67
CA SER A 9 20.76 19.02 -31.92
C SER A 9 20.06 17.67 -32.08
N ASP A 10 20.74 16.69 -32.70
CA ASP A 10 20.24 15.31 -32.83
C ASP A 10 20.30 14.54 -31.50
N ALA A 11 21.31 14.80 -30.67
CA ALA A 11 21.39 14.23 -29.31
C ALA A 11 20.35 14.83 -28.36
N GLU A 12 20.06 16.13 -28.46
CA GLU A 12 18.98 16.80 -27.73
C GLU A 12 17.59 16.36 -28.23
N ALA A 13 17.43 16.10 -29.53
CA ALA A 13 16.21 15.57 -30.11
C ALA A 13 15.97 14.09 -29.76
N ALA A 14 17.02 13.26 -29.76
CA ALA A 14 16.96 11.86 -29.30
C ALA A 14 16.64 11.74 -27.80
N GLY A 15 16.96 12.77 -27.00
CA GLY A 15 16.55 12.90 -25.61
C GLY A 15 15.08 13.31 -25.40
N LYS A 16 14.30 13.56 -26.48
CA LYS A 16 12.97 14.18 -26.40
C LYS A 16 11.84 13.40 -27.08
N GLU A 17 12.07 12.17 -27.54
CA GLU A 17 10.96 11.29 -27.91
C GLU A 17 10.39 10.60 -26.66
N ARG A 18 9.37 11.24 -26.08
CA ARG A 18 8.57 10.70 -24.98
C ARG A 18 7.97 9.36 -25.43
N GLY A 19 8.44 8.25 -24.83
CA GLY A 19 7.94 6.91 -25.14
C GLY A 19 6.41 6.85 -25.06
N LYS A 20 5.76 6.41 -26.15
CA LYS A 20 4.32 6.14 -26.19
C LYS A 20 4.05 4.75 -25.62
N TRP A 21 2.96 4.61 -24.86
CA TRP A 21 2.49 3.31 -24.39
C TRP A 21 2.12 2.41 -25.56
N SER A 22 2.60 1.16 -25.55
CA SER A 22 2.34 0.17 -26.61
C SER A 22 0.86 -0.25 -26.65
N HIS A 23 0.28 -0.53 -25.48
CA HIS A 23 -1.12 -0.95 -25.36
C HIS A 23 -1.90 -0.06 -24.38
N LYS A 24 -3.16 0.21 -24.72
CA LYS A 24 -4.09 0.95 -23.85
C LYS A 24 -4.36 0.21 -22.53
N CYS A 25 -4.32 -1.12 -22.56
CA CYS A 25 -4.48 -1.95 -21.36
C CYS A 25 -3.36 -1.72 -20.34
N ASP A 26 -2.10 -1.58 -20.78
CA ASP A 26 -0.96 -1.33 -19.89
C ASP A 26 -1.10 0.02 -19.17
N TYR A 27 -1.60 1.02 -19.90
CA TYR A 27 -1.93 2.33 -19.34
C TYR A 27 -3.07 2.23 -18.32
N LEU A 28 -4.18 1.56 -18.66
CA LEU A 28 -5.30 1.37 -17.75
C LEU A 28 -4.93 0.56 -16.50
N LEU A 29 -4.10 -0.48 -16.65
CA LEU A 29 -3.61 -1.30 -15.55
C LEU A 29 -2.73 -0.49 -14.60
N THR A 30 -1.86 0.35 -15.15
CA THR A 30 -1.01 1.24 -14.35
C THR A 30 -1.84 2.28 -13.60
N MET A 31 -2.83 2.89 -14.26
CA MET A 31 -3.73 3.86 -13.63
C MET A 31 -4.63 3.22 -12.56
N THR A 32 -5.08 1.98 -12.79
CA THR A 32 -5.89 1.23 -11.82
C THR A 32 -5.05 0.78 -10.63
N GLY A 33 -3.82 0.32 -10.85
CA GLY A 33 -2.88 -0.06 -9.79
C GLY A 33 -2.50 1.12 -8.90
N TYR A 34 -2.45 2.33 -9.45
CA TYR A 34 -2.30 3.56 -8.66
C TYR A 34 -3.57 3.92 -7.87
N ALA A 35 -4.77 3.69 -8.43
CA ALA A 35 -6.04 4.02 -7.80
C ALA A 35 -6.48 3.04 -6.70
N VAL A 36 -6.15 1.75 -6.82
CA VAL A 36 -6.55 0.69 -5.89
C VAL A 36 -5.36 0.36 -4.97
N GLY A 37 -5.14 1.15 -3.92
CA GLY A 37 -4.14 0.85 -2.89
C GLY A 37 -4.60 -0.27 -1.94
N LEU A 38 -3.66 -1.08 -1.42
CA LEU A 38 -3.91 -2.12 -0.41
C LEU A 38 -4.66 -1.57 0.82
N SER A 39 -4.38 -0.30 1.15
CA SER A 39 -5.04 0.46 2.22
C SER A 39 -6.55 0.62 1.99
N ASN A 40 -7.02 0.68 0.74
CA ASN A 40 -8.45 0.75 0.43
C ASN A 40 -9.13 -0.61 0.62
N VAL A 41 -8.42 -1.73 0.50
CA VAL A 41 -9.03 -3.07 0.58
C VAL A 41 -9.42 -3.44 2.00
N TRP A 42 -8.63 -3.05 3.01
CA TRP A 42 -8.91 -3.35 4.42
C TRP A 42 -9.56 -2.18 5.16
N ARG A 43 -9.07 -0.94 4.97
CA ARG A 43 -9.56 0.21 5.75
C ARG A 43 -10.99 0.57 5.40
N PHE A 44 -11.38 0.43 4.14
CA PHE A 44 -12.72 0.78 3.69
C PHE A 44 -13.79 -0.16 4.27
N PRO A 45 -13.66 -1.51 4.23
CA PRO A 45 -14.59 -2.40 4.93
C PRO A 45 -14.63 -2.15 6.42
N TYR A 46 -13.48 -1.91 7.05
CA TYR A 46 -13.39 -1.67 8.49
C TYR A 46 -14.15 -0.40 8.91
N LEU A 47 -13.92 0.74 8.23
CA LEU A 47 -14.62 2.00 8.51
C LEU A 47 -16.11 1.93 8.19
N CYS A 48 -16.50 1.28 7.09
CA CYS A 48 -17.91 1.10 6.75
C CYS A 48 -18.62 0.27 7.82
N TYR A 49 -17.99 -0.80 8.34
CA TYR A 49 -18.60 -1.64 9.36
C TYR A 49 -18.93 -0.87 10.66
N ILE A 50 -17.99 -0.06 11.15
CA ILE A 50 -18.15 0.66 12.43
C ILE A 50 -19.05 1.90 12.34
N HIS A 51 -19.23 2.47 11.14
CA HIS A 51 -20.01 3.71 10.93
C HIS A 51 -21.35 3.49 10.22
N GLY A 52 -21.93 2.29 10.30
CA GLY A 52 -23.31 2.03 9.84
C GLY A 52 -23.42 1.50 8.40
N GLY A 53 -22.40 0.81 7.92
CA GLY A 53 -22.38 0.10 6.64
C GLY A 53 -22.40 1.02 5.43
N GLY A 54 -23.28 0.71 4.47
CA GLY A 54 -23.35 1.40 3.18
C GLY A 54 -23.81 2.87 3.26
N ALA A 55 -24.38 3.33 4.38
CA ALA A 55 -24.79 4.73 4.52
C ALA A 55 -23.60 5.69 4.67
N PHE A 56 -22.45 5.20 5.16
CA PHE A 56 -21.22 5.97 5.32
C PHE A 56 -20.55 6.32 3.98
N LEU A 57 -20.89 5.61 2.90
CA LEU A 57 -20.40 5.88 1.54
C LEU A 57 -20.84 7.24 1.01
N VAL A 58 -22.02 7.72 1.38
CA VAL A 58 -22.57 8.98 0.87
C VAL A 58 -21.72 10.20 1.28
N PRO A 59 -21.44 10.44 2.58
CA PRO A 59 -20.55 11.52 2.98
C PRO A 59 -19.10 11.29 2.54
N TYR A 60 -18.63 10.04 2.46
CA TYR A 60 -17.28 9.70 1.99
C TYR A 60 -17.08 10.08 0.52
N LEU A 61 -17.99 9.71 -0.37
CA LEU A 61 -17.94 10.05 -1.80
C LEU A 61 -18.08 11.56 -2.02
N LEU A 62 -18.94 12.22 -1.23
CA LEU A 62 -19.15 13.66 -1.31
C LEU A 62 -17.87 14.42 -0.89
N MET A 63 -17.25 14.03 0.23
CA MET A 63 -15.95 14.59 0.65
C MET A 63 -14.81 14.25 -0.32
N LEU A 64 -14.83 13.06 -0.93
CA LEU A 64 -13.84 12.65 -1.91
C LEU A 64 -13.92 13.51 -3.18
N VAL A 65 -15.12 13.84 -3.65
CA VAL A 65 -15.31 14.69 -4.83
C VAL A 65 -15.08 16.18 -4.50
N LEU A 66 -15.51 16.66 -3.34
CA LEU A 66 -15.36 18.09 -2.99
C LEU A 66 -13.97 18.46 -2.48
N VAL A 67 -13.26 17.55 -1.82
CA VAL A 67 -11.96 17.82 -1.19
C VAL A 67 -10.85 17.03 -1.87
N GLY A 68 -11.07 15.74 -2.14
CA GLY A 68 -10.07 14.88 -2.77
C GLY A 68 -9.73 15.29 -4.20
N PHE A 69 -10.76 15.51 -5.05
CA PHE A 69 -10.54 15.89 -6.44
C PHE A 69 -9.84 17.26 -6.59
N PRO A 70 -10.23 18.34 -5.87
CA PRO A 70 -9.50 19.60 -5.91
C PRO A 70 -8.07 19.51 -5.36
N LEU A 71 -7.83 18.76 -4.27
CA LEU A 71 -6.48 18.56 -3.74
C LEU A 71 -5.58 17.82 -4.74
N PHE A 72 -6.09 16.78 -5.39
CA PHE A 72 -5.36 16.04 -6.43
C PHE A 72 -4.98 16.94 -7.62
N PHE A 73 -5.92 17.79 -8.06
CA PHE A 73 -5.67 18.77 -9.11
C PHE A 73 -4.70 19.86 -8.67
N LEU A 74 -4.79 20.35 -7.43
CA LEU A 74 -3.85 21.34 -6.89
C LEU A 74 -2.43 20.79 -6.78
N GLU A 75 -2.28 19.54 -6.34
CA GLU A 75 -0.96 18.89 -6.24
C GLU A 75 -0.35 18.59 -7.61
N THR A 76 -1.17 18.22 -8.59
CA THR A 76 -0.70 17.95 -9.96
C THR A 76 -0.43 19.24 -10.75
N SER A 77 -1.18 20.31 -10.50
CA SER A 77 -1.01 21.60 -11.20
C SER A 77 0.08 22.48 -10.59
N VAL A 78 0.27 22.42 -9.26
CA VAL A 78 1.35 23.12 -8.54
C VAL A 78 2.55 22.18 -8.42
N GLY A 79 3.15 21.86 -9.57
CA GLY A 79 4.37 21.05 -9.65
C GLY A 79 5.61 21.80 -9.15
N LEU A 80 5.69 22.09 -7.86
CA LEU A 80 6.98 22.36 -7.21
C LEU A 80 7.70 21.01 -7.15
N GLY A 81 8.51 20.69 -8.17
CA GLY A 81 9.10 19.36 -8.34
C GLY A 81 9.86 18.82 -7.11
N MET A 82 10.27 19.69 -6.19
CA MET A 82 10.86 19.29 -4.91
C MET A 82 9.82 18.72 -3.93
N THR A 83 8.61 19.29 -3.87
CA THR A 83 7.52 18.83 -2.98
C THR A 83 7.00 17.46 -3.43
N SER A 84 6.79 17.25 -4.73
CA SER A 84 6.35 15.95 -5.24
C SER A 84 7.39 14.85 -5.03
N VAL A 85 8.69 15.18 -5.12
CA VAL A 85 9.77 14.23 -4.83
C VAL A 85 9.81 13.88 -3.34
N ALA A 86 9.64 14.86 -2.45
CA ALA A 86 9.60 14.62 -1.01
C ALA A 86 8.39 13.77 -0.60
N VAL A 87 7.19 14.08 -1.11
CA VAL A 87 5.98 13.28 -0.86
C VAL A 87 6.14 11.86 -1.38
N ASN A 88 6.64 11.69 -2.61
CA ASN A 88 6.88 10.37 -3.18
C ASN A 88 7.94 9.59 -2.38
N MET A 89 8.99 10.24 -1.87
CA MET A 89 10.00 9.60 -1.02
C MET A 89 9.39 9.07 0.28
N VAL A 90 8.65 9.90 1.01
CA VAL A 90 7.98 9.49 2.27
C VAL A 90 6.94 8.40 2.01
N THR A 91 6.16 8.56 0.95
CA THR A 91 5.10 7.63 0.56
C THR A 91 5.70 6.27 0.18
N LEU A 92 6.74 6.24 -0.66
CA LEU A 92 7.41 5.01 -1.05
C LEU A 92 8.07 4.31 0.14
N THR A 93 8.74 5.03 1.03
CA THR A 93 9.32 4.43 2.25
C THR A 93 8.25 3.81 3.15
N TYR A 94 7.11 4.48 3.33
CA TYR A 94 6.00 3.92 4.10
C TYR A 94 5.40 2.68 3.42
N TYR A 95 5.16 2.73 2.11
CA TYR A 95 4.59 1.60 1.37
C TYR A 95 5.53 0.40 1.27
N THR A 96 6.85 0.58 1.16
CA THR A 96 7.78 -0.55 1.17
C THR A 96 7.82 -1.27 2.51
N VAL A 97 7.72 -0.52 3.63
CA VAL A 97 7.57 -1.09 4.97
C VAL A 97 6.22 -1.77 5.13
N LEU A 98 5.14 -1.20 4.60
CA LEU A 98 3.82 -1.85 4.65
C LEU A 98 3.77 -3.15 3.85
N VAL A 99 4.41 -3.20 2.68
CA VAL A 99 4.41 -4.38 1.80
C VAL A 99 5.38 -5.46 2.31
N SER A 100 6.36 -5.13 3.16
CA SER A 100 7.30 -6.12 3.69
C SER A 100 6.62 -7.20 4.55
N PHE A 101 5.64 -6.83 5.39
CA PHE A 101 4.94 -7.77 6.27
C PHE A 101 4.12 -8.82 5.49
N PRO A 102 3.27 -8.46 4.51
CA PRO A 102 2.61 -9.45 3.64
C PRO A 102 3.56 -10.28 2.80
N VAL A 103 4.68 -9.71 2.34
CA VAL A 103 5.69 -10.47 1.58
C VAL A 103 6.38 -11.51 2.45
N LEU A 104 6.67 -11.16 3.71
CA LEU A 104 7.20 -12.09 4.71
C LEU A 104 6.17 -13.18 5.03
N PHE A 105 4.92 -12.80 5.27
CA PHE A 105 3.81 -13.74 5.46
C PHE A 105 3.70 -14.72 4.28
N LEU A 106 3.77 -14.21 3.04
CA LEU A 106 3.71 -15.02 1.83
C LEU A 106 4.90 -15.98 1.73
N ALA A 107 6.11 -15.52 2.04
CA ALA A 107 7.31 -16.35 2.01
C ALA A 107 7.23 -17.52 3.01
N TYR A 108 6.78 -17.26 4.25
CA TYR A 108 6.59 -18.28 5.28
C TYR A 108 5.33 -19.13 5.06
N SER A 109 4.37 -18.69 4.24
CA SER A 109 3.21 -19.54 3.88
C SER A 109 3.58 -20.73 3.00
N PHE A 110 4.79 -20.76 2.42
CA PHE A 110 5.29 -21.90 1.65
C PHE A 110 6.02 -22.95 2.52
N THR A 111 6.16 -22.73 3.83
CA THR A 111 6.68 -23.75 4.74
C THR A 111 5.56 -24.68 5.19
N TRP A 112 5.89 -25.96 5.39
CA TRP A 112 4.92 -26.98 5.81
C TRP A 112 4.45 -26.79 7.25
N ASP A 113 5.36 -26.33 8.10
CA ASP A 113 5.08 -25.91 9.47
C ASP A 113 5.12 -24.38 9.52
N LEU A 114 4.01 -23.75 9.91
CA LEU A 114 3.90 -22.30 9.97
C LEU A 114 4.34 -21.80 11.36
N PRO A 115 5.20 -20.79 11.45
CA PRO A 115 5.76 -20.34 12.72
C PRO A 115 4.75 -19.68 13.66
N TRP A 116 3.55 -19.36 13.18
CA TRP A 116 2.45 -18.75 13.94
C TRP A 116 1.27 -19.71 14.17
N ASP A 117 1.41 -21.00 13.83
CA ASP A 117 0.39 -22.03 14.09
C ASP A 117 0.48 -22.58 15.52
N SER A 118 1.65 -22.50 16.15
CA SER A 118 1.89 -23.06 17.48
C SER A 118 2.61 -22.10 18.44
N CYS A 119 2.33 -22.26 19.73
CA CYS A 119 2.96 -21.51 20.82
C CYS A 119 4.32 -22.10 21.23
N GLU A 120 4.80 -23.18 20.60
CA GLU A 120 6.06 -23.89 20.95
C GLU A 120 7.30 -23.31 20.26
N ASN A 121 7.38 -21.98 20.16
CA ASN A 121 8.54 -21.30 19.58
C ASN A 121 9.34 -20.53 20.63
N SER A 122 10.64 -20.32 20.35
CA SER A 122 11.55 -19.65 21.29
C SER A 122 11.25 -18.16 21.51
N TRP A 123 10.43 -17.55 20.65
CA TRP A 123 10.00 -16.16 20.74
C TRP A 123 8.65 -15.97 21.44
N ASN A 124 7.91 -17.04 21.75
CA ASN A 124 6.59 -16.93 22.35
C ASN A 124 6.65 -16.71 23.87
N SER A 125 5.72 -15.92 24.41
CA SER A 125 5.60 -15.70 25.85
C SER A 125 4.70 -16.74 26.52
N ALA A 126 4.73 -16.78 27.85
CA ALA A 126 3.86 -17.66 28.66
C ALA A 126 2.35 -17.36 28.54
N ASN A 127 1.98 -16.23 27.94
CA ASN A 127 0.59 -15.81 27.72
C ASN A 127 0.07 -16.15 26.31
N CYS A 128 0.82 -16.93 25.52
CA CYS A 128 0.45 -17.33 24.17
C CYS A 128 -0.72 -18.32 24.17
N THR A 129 -1.74 -18.07 23.36
CA THR A 129 -2.95 -18.91 23.26
C THR A 129 -3.26 -19.33 21.83
N ILE A 130 -3.46 -20.64 21.60
CA ILE A 130 -3.87 -21.23 20.32
C ILE A 130 -5.36 -21.59 20.44
N GLY A 131 -6.25 -20.65 20.12
CA GLY A 131 -7.69 -20.90 20.05
C GLY A 131 -8.54 -20.13 21.07
N ARG A 132 -9.85 -20.29 20.92
CA ARG A 132 -10.86 -19.57 21.70
C ARG A 132 -10.85 -20.07 23.16
N PRO A 133 -10.77 -19.20 24.17
CA PRO A 133 -10.81 -19.64 25.56
C PRO A 133 -12.11 -20.41 25.82
N SER A 134 -12.01 -21.55 26.49
CA SER A 134 -13.15 -22.33 26.96
C SER A 134 -14.02 -21.47 27.88
N GLU A 135 -15.35 -21.60 27.79
CA GLU A 135 -16.31 -20.93 28.68
C GLU A 135 -15.95 -21.25 30.14
N GLY A 136 -15.33 -20.27 30.83
CA GLY A 136 -14.91 -20.39 32.23
C GLY A 136 -13.43 -20.10 32.53
N ALA A 137 -12.57 -19.85 31.54
CA ALA A 137 -11.21 -19.38 31.78
C ALA A 137 -11.17 -17.86 32.01
N ASP A 138 -10.52 -17.44 33.10
CA ASP A 138 -10.21 -16.05 33.42
C ASP A 138 -9.57 -15.35 32.20
N MET A 139 -10.14 -14.23 31.76
CA MET A 139 -9.68 -13.46 30.59
C MET A 139 -8.43 -12.64 30.94
N GLY A 140 -7.38 -13.32 31.38
CA GLY A 140 -6.07 -12.72 31.56
C GLY A 140 -5.38 -12.52 30.20
N GLY A 141 -5.75 -11.47 29.46
CA GLY A 141 -4.93 -10.84 28.42
C GLY A 141 -4.10 -11.75 27.50
N GLY A 142 -4.62 -12.89 27.09
CA GLY A 142 -3.91 -13.83 26.22
C GLY A 142 -3.66 -13.21 24.85
N VAL A 143 -2.44 -13.36 24.34
CA VAL A 143 -2.04 -12.95 22.98
C VAL A 143 -1.95 -14.20 22.10
N SER A 144 -2.28 -14.07 20.83
CA SER A 144 -2.15 -15.18 19.88
C SER A 144 -0.71 -15.31 19.37
N SER A 145 -0.30 -16.50 18.95
CA SER A 145 1.04 -16.72 18.39
C SER A 145 1.31 -15.85 17.15
N ALA A 146 0.28 -15.57 16.34
CA ALA A 146 0.39 -14.67 15.20
C ALA A 146 0.59 -13.20 15.62
N GLU A 147 -0.04 -12.76 16.71
CA GLU A 147 0.17 -11.42 17.25
C GLU A 147 1.61 -11.27 17.76
N GLU A 148 2.16 -12.24 18.49
CA GLU A 148 3.54 -12.17 18.98
C GLU A 148 4.58 -12.22 17.84
N PHE A 149 4.27 -12.90 16.74
CA PHE A 149 5.18 -13.02 15.59
C PHE A 149 5.24 -11.76 14.71
N PHE A 150 4.12 -11.03 14.55
CA PHE A 150 3.99 -9.87 13.66
C PHE A 150 4.01 -8.51 14.38
N GLN A 151 4.24 -8.49 15.69
CA GLN A 151 4.40 -7.29 16.51
C GLN A 151 5.71 -6.54 16.22
#